data_AF-A0A2W6ZMI6-F1
#
_entry.id   AF-A0A2W6ZMI6-F1
#
_cell.length_a   1.000
_cell.length_b   1.000
_cell.length_c   1.000
_cell.angle_alpha   90.00
_cell.angle_beta   90.00
_cell.angle_gamma   90.00
#
_symmetry.space_group_name_H-M   'P 1'
#
loop_
_entity.id
_entity.type
_entity.pdbx_description
1 polymer ?
#
loop_
_entity_poly.entity_id
_entity_poly.type
_entity_poly.pdbx_seq_one_letter_code
_entity_poly.pdbx_strand_id
1 'polypeptide(L)'
;MSPESPLEGKALVKEVCRRIRLARSYWDAHNNAACRGEREKALALYNTLTKEQKDQIPQTLRVWLRYRSEKYFGAHQTPPGNKGRSAKGRGKK
;
A
#
# COMPACT_ATOMS: atom_id res chain seq x y z
N MET A 1 -20.45 -3.47 -16.97
CA MET A 1 -19.27 -3.87 -16.17
C MET A 1 -18.38 -4.73 -17.04
N SER A 2 -17.33 -4.16 -17.63
CA SER A 2 -16.35 -4.92 -18.40
C SER A 2 -15.47 -5.74 -17.45
N PRO A 3 -15.02 -6.94 -17.86
CA PRO A 3 -14.36 -7.89 -16.97
C PRO A 3 -13.04 -7.33 -16.44
N GLU A 4 -12.81 -7.51 -15.15
CA GLU A 4 -11.52 -7.29 -14.49
C GLU A 4 -10.53 -8.33 -15.01
N SER A 5 -10.01 -8.13 -16.23
CA SER A 5 -8.92 -8.94 -16.75
C SER A 5 -7.76 -8.86 -15.75
N PRO A 6 -7.17 -10.00 -15.35
CA PRO A 6 -6.00 -9.98 -14.49
C PRO A 6 -4.95 -9.07 -15.13
N LEU A 7 -4.50 -8.07 -14.36
CA LEU A 7 -3.47 -7.16 -14.83
C LEU A 7 -2.18 -7.97 -14.98
N GLU A 8 -1.78 -8.22 -16.22
CA GLU A 8 -0.63 -9.06 -16.53
C GLU A 8 0.54 -8.24 -17.07
N GLY A 9 1.76 -8.70 -16.78
CA GLY A 9 3.00 -8.16 -17.32
C GLY A 9 3.15 -6.65 -17.13
N LYS A 10 3.21 -5.92 -18.24
CA LYS A 10 3.40 -4.45 -18.26
C LYS A 10 2.23 -3.69 -17.62
N ALA A 11 1.01 -4.22 -17.67
CA ALA A 11 -0.15 -3.59 -17.06
C ALA A 11 -0.04 -3.60 -15.53
N LEU A 12 0.45 -4.72 -14.97
CA LEU A 12 0.71 -4.86 -13.53
C LEU A 12 1.79 -3.88 -13.05
N VAL A 13 2.89 -3.75 -13.80
CA VAL A 13 3.96 -2.77 -13.50
C VAL A 13 3.42 -1.34 -13.50
N LYS A 14 2.58 -0.98 -14.49
CA LYS A 14 1.95 0.34 -14.57
C LYS A 14 1.02 0.59 -13.39
N GLU A 15 0.22 -0.40 -12.99
CA GLU A 15 -0.68 -0.27 -11.85
C GLU A 15 0.09 -0.12 -10.54
N VAL A 16 1.15 -0.90 -10.33
CA VAL A 16 2.04 -0.73 -9.17
C VAL A 16 2.62 0.68 -9.14
N CYS A 17 3.12 1.20 -10.26
CA CYS A 17 3.63 2.57 -10.33
C CYS A 17 2.54 3.60 -10.00
N ARG A 18 1.32 3.42 -10.52
CA ARG A 18 0.17 4.29 -10.25
C ARG A 18 -0.18 4.31 -8.76
N ARG A 19 -0.25 3.13 -8.13
CA ARG A 19 -0.54 2.97 -6.69
C ARG A 19 0.53 3.63 -5.82
N ILE A 20 1.82 3.47 -6.15
CA ILE A 20 2.89 4.13 -5.40
C ILE A 20 2.79 5.66 -5.52
N ARG A 21 2.50 6.19 -6.73
CA ARG A 21 2.29 7.64 -6.91
C ARG A 21 1.08 8.15 -6.13
N LEU A 22 0.00 7.40 -6.10
CA LEU A 22 -1.20 7.75 -5.34
C LEU A 22 -0.95 7.73 -3.82
N ALA A 23 -0.21 6.74 -3.33
CA ALA A 23 0.24 6.72 -1.94
C ALA A 23 1.11 7.94 -1.62
N ARG A 24 2.03 8.31 -2.52
CA ARG A 24 2.84 9.53 -2.38
C ARG A 24 2.01 10.82 -2.39
N SER A 25 1.01 10.94 -3.25
CA SER A 25 0.14 12.12 -3.21
C SER A 25 -0.64 12.23 -1.89
N TYR A 26 -1.07 11.10 -1.33
CA TYR A 26 -1.70 11.10 0.01
C TYR A 26 -0.71 11.42 1.12
N TRP A 27 0.53 10.97 1.00
CA TRP A 27 1.63 11.36 1.90
C TRP A 27 1.84 12.88 1.87
N ASP A 28 1.98 13.46 0.68
CA ASP A 28 2.22 14.89 0.51
C ASP A 28 1.00 15.71 1.01
N ALA A 29 -0.21 15.18 0.85
CA ALA A 29 -1.45 15.74 1.40
C ALA A 29 -1.66 15.47 2.91
N HIS A 30 -0.70 14.84 3.60
CA HIS A 30 -0.78 14.44 5.02
C HIS A 30 -1.98 13.53 5.36
N ASN A 31 -2.59 12.88 4.36
CA ASN A 31 -3.65 11.90 4.53
C ASN A 31 -3.05 10.51 4.79
N ASN A 32 -2.54 10.33 6.01
CA ASN A 32 -1.79 9.13 6.41
C ASN A 32 -2.65 7.85 6.39
N ALA A 33 -3.96 7.96 6.64
CA ALA A 33 -4.88 6.82 6.59
C ALA A 33 -5.01 6.28 5.15
N ALA A 34 -5.26 7.17 4.17
CA ALA A 34 -5.33 6.79 2.76
C ALA A 34 -3.98 6.33 2.22
N CYS A 35 -2.88 7.00 2.62
CA CYS A 35 -1.52 6.61 2.26
C CYS A 35 -1.19 5.18 2.70
N ARG A 36 -1.55 4.79 3.93
CA ARG A 36 -1.34 3.42 4.43
C ARG A 36 -2.09 2.39 3.58
N GLY A 37 -3.36 2.63 3.30
CA GLY A 37 -4.17 1.70 2.49
C GLY A 37 -3.64 1.53 1.07
N GLU A 38 -3.24 2.61 0.40
CA GLU A 38 -2.68 2.50 -0.96
C GLU A 38 -1.26 1.90 -0.96
N ARG A 39 -0.46 2.17 0.08
CA ARG A 39 0.83 1.52 0.28
C ARG A 39 0.68 0.00 0.39
N GLU A 40 -0.24 -0.49 1.23
CA GLU A 40 -0.45 -1.94 1.40
C GLU A 40 -0.84 -2.62 0.09
N LYS A 41 -1.76 -2.01 -0.67
CA LYS A 41 -2.13 -2.50 -2.01
C LYS A 41 -0.94 -2.48 -2.98
N ALA A 42 -0.14 -1.40 -2.98
CA ALA A 42 1.05 -1.30 -3.80
C ALA A 42 2.08 -2.38 -3.43
N LEU A 43 2.27 -2.66 -2.14
CA LEU A 43 3.19 -3.67 -1.63
C LEU A 43 2.72 -5.08 -2.01
N ALA A 44 1.43 -5.38 -1.88
CA ALA A 44 0.84 -6.64 -2.29
C ALA A 44 1.08 -6.93 -3.77
N LEU A 45 0.80 -5.96 -4.65
CA LEU A 45 1.06 -6.09 -6.09
C LEU A 45 2.57 -6.11 -6.40
N TYR A 46 3.39 -5.35 -5.68
CA TYR A 46 4.84 -5.37 -5.88
C TYR A 46 5.45 -6.74 -5.56
N ASN A 47 4.92 -7.45 -4.56
CA ASN A 47 5.39 -8.77 -4.18
C ASN A 47 5.08 -9.85 -5.21
N THR A 48 4.05 -9.67 -6.05
CA THR A 48 3.74 -10.59 -7.15
C THR A 48 4.58 -10.37 -8.40
N LEU A 49 5.28 -9.23 -8.50
CA LEU A 49 6.15 -8.93 -9.65
C LEU A 49 7.43 -9.77 -9.67
N THR A 50 7.85 -10.18 -10.87
CA THR A 50 9.18 -10.77 -11.10
C THR A 50 10.29 -9.72 -10.98
N LYS A 51 11.55 -10.16 -10.97
CA LYS A 51 12.71 -9.24 -10.87
C LYS A 51 12.77 -8.28 -12.05
N GLU A 52 12.55 -8.79 -13.25
CA GLU A 52 12.57 -8.05 -14.52
C GLU A 52 11.45 -6.99 -14.57
N GLN A 53 10.30 -7.31 -13.99
CA GLN A 53 9.18 -6.38 -13.86
C GLN A 53 9.46 -5.31 -12.80
N LYS A 54 10.09 -5.67 -11.68
CA LYS A 54 10.52 -4.72 -10.65
C LYS A 54 11.55 -3.73 -11.20
N ASP A 55 12.42 -4.16 -12.11
CA ASP A 55 13.42 -3.29 -12.73
C ASP A 55 12.83 -2.23 -13.68
N GLN A 56 11.63 -2.48 -14.20
CA GLN A 56 10.88 -1.46 -14.96
C GLN A 56 10.28 -0.36 -14.07
N ILE A 57 10.21 -0.56 -12.75
CA ILE A 57 9.72 0.47 -11.83
C ILE A 57 10.82 1.50 -11.57
N PRO A 58 10.54 2.81 -11.73
CA PRO A 58 11.49 3.86 -11.40
C PRO A 58 12.09 3.69 -10.00
N GLN A 59 13.42 3.79 -9.89
CA GLN A 59 14.16 3.58 -8.64
C GLN A 59 13.60 4.43 -7.49
N THR A 60 13.22 5.67 -7.75
CA THR A 60 12.62 6.58 -6.78
C THR A 60 11.35 6.02 -6.15
N LEU A 61 10.49 5.36 -6.93
CA LEU A 61 9.25 4.74 -6.44
C LEU A 61 9.55 3.48 -5.63
N ARG A 62 10.52 2.66 -6.06
CA ARG A 62 10.96 1.48 -5.31
C ARG A 62 11.56 1.84 -3.95
N VAL A 63 12.43 2.84 -3.93
CA VAL A 63 13.06 3.32 -2.69
C VAL A 63 12.01 3.91 -1.75
N TRP A 64 11.08 4.69 -2.28
CA TRP A 64 9.98 5.22 -1.46
C TRP A 64 9.13 4.10 -0.87
N LEU A 65 8.71 3.12 -1.68
CA LEU A 65 7.87 2.01 -1.21
C LEU A 65 8.59 1.14 -0.18
N ARG A 66 9.85 0.77 -0.39
CA ARG A 66 10.55 -0.15 0.53
C ARG A 66 11.13 0.52 1.77
N TYR A 67 11.64 1.74 1.66
CA TYR A 67 12.36 2.39 2.76
C TYR A 67 11.55 3.50 3.41
N ARG A 68 11.14 4.50 2.62
CA ARG A 68 10.46 5.67 3.18
C ARG A 68 9.11 5.28 3.79
N SER A 69 8.29 4.53 3.06
CA SER A 69 6.97 4.14 3.54
C SER A 69 7.02 3.16 4.72
N GLU A 70 8.03 2.28 4.79
CA GLU A 70 8.24 1.39 5.94
C GLU A 70 8.60 2.18 7.21
N LYS A 71 9.44 3.21 7.10
CA LYS A 71 9.80 4.06 8.24
C LYS A 71 8.58 4.70 8.92
N TYR A 72 7.54 5.03 8.15
CA TYR A 72 6.38 5.77 8.63
C TYR A 72 5.09 4.95 8.74
N PHE A 73 5.00 3.80 8.10
CA PHE A 73 3.81 2.94 8.13
C PHE A 73 4.13 1.47 8.42
N GLY A 74 5.39 1.13 8.69
CA GLY A 74 5.81 -0.21 9.06
C GLY A 74 5.23 -0.65 10.39
N ALA A 75 5.28 -1.96 10.64
CA ALA A 75 4.73 -2.59 11.85
C ALA A 75 5.40 -2.11 13.15
N HIS A 76 6.54 -1.42 13.06
CA HIS A 76 7.24 -0.82 14.19
C HIS A 76 6.59 0.44 14.76
N GLN A 77 5.55 0.99 14.12
CA GLN A 77 4.74 1.99 14.80
C GLN A 77 3.83 1.29 15.82
N THR A 78 4.23 1.38 17.08
CA THR A 78 3.36 1.10 18.21
C THR A 78 2.04 1.84 17.98
N PRO A 79 0.90 1.13 17.88
CA PRO A 79 -0.38 1.80 17.78
C PRO A 79 -0.49 2.77 18.98
N PRO A 80 -0.80 4.06 18.79
CA PRO A 80 -1.20 4.88 19.93
C PRO A 80 -2.36 4.15 20.61
N GLY A 81 -2.20 3.88 21.90
CA GLY A 81 -3.02 2.92 22.65
C GLY A 81 -4.50 3.00 22.29
N ASN A 82 -5.08 1.85 21.94
CA ASN A 82 -6.51 1.72 21.69
C ASN A 82 -7.29 1.88 23.02
N LYS A 83 -7.49 3.13 23.45
CA LYS A 83 -8.63 3.54 24.27
C LYS A 83 -9.64 4.21 23.33
N GLY A 84 -10.43 3.43 22.61
CA GLY A 84 -11.60 4.01 21.95
C GLY A 84 -12.18 3.32 20.73
N ARG A 85 -12.41 2.00 20.75
CA ARG A 85 -13.56 1.41 20.06
C ARG A 85 -14.15 0.27 20.89
N SER A 86 -14.94 0.67 21.89
CA SER A 86 -15.88 -0.23 22.55
C SER A 86 -17.03 -0.58 21.59
N ALA A 87 -17.60 -1.76 21.80
CA ALA A 87 -18.87 -2.29 21.31
C ALA A 87 -18.90 -2.92 19.90
N LYS A 88 -18.61 -4.23 19.83
CA LYS A 88 -19.62 -5.19 19.33
C LYS A 88 -19.33 -6.65 19.75
N GLY A 89 -20.19 -7.18 20.62
CA GLY A 89 -20.67 -8.56 20.53
C GLY A 89 -19.89 -9.67 21.25
N ARG A 90 -20.24 -9.92 22.52
CA ARG A 90 -20.41 -11.30 23.03
C ARG A 90 -21.55 -11.29 24.04
N GLY A 91 -22.74 -11.63 23.55
CA GLY A 91 -23.90 -11.91 24.39
C GLY A 91 -23.60 -13.14 25.26
N LYS A 92 -23.94 -13.04 26.53
CA LYS A 92 -23.92 -14.11 27.51
C LYS A 92 -25.37 -14.26 27.97
N LYS A 93 -25.98 -15.41 27.69
CA LYS A 93 -27.13 -15.94 28.43
C LYS A 93 -26.68 -17.30 28.95
#